data_AF-A0A8H8P605-F1
#
_entry.id   AF-A0A8H8P605-F1
#
_cell.length_a   1.000
_cell.length_b   1.000
_cell.length_c   1.000
_cell.angle_alpha   90.00
_cell.angle_beta   90.00
_cell.angle_gamma   90.00
#
_symmetry.space_group_name_H-M   'P 1'
#
loop_
_entity.id
_entity.type
_entity.pdbx_description
1 polymer ?
#
loop_
_entity_poly.entity_id
_entity_poly.type
_entity_poly.pdbx_seq_one_letter_code
_entity_poly.pdbx_strand_id
1 'polypeptide(L)'
;MFWGCMGWLGTGHGTKIEALLTKEVYVEILEDKFLQSLEHLGMEQDKQKIVVKWLEDHGIECLEWPANSPNQNPIENLWVELKRHLGKYEELPNGML
;
A
#
# COMPACT_ATOMS: atom_id res chain seq x y z
N MET A 1 8.57 -4.68 9.19
CA MET A 1 8.07 -3.64 8.20
C MET A 1 6.69 -4.05 7.64
N PHE A 2 5.93 -3.01 7.47
CA PHE A 2 4.55 -3.32 7.04
C PHE A 2 4.23 -2.53 5.77
N TRP A 3 3.64 -3.25 4.84
CA TRP A 3 3.16 -2.57 3.63
C TRP A 3 1.63 -2.49 3.62
N GLY A 4 1.17 -1.25 3.14
CA GLY A 4 -0.31 -1.12 3.00
C GLY A 4 -0.64 -0.09 1.92
N CYS A 5 -2.00 -0.06 1.57
CA CYS A 5 -2.44 0.94 0.56
C CYS A 5 -3.87 1.39 0.89
N MET A 6 -4.12 2.56 0.34
CA MET A 6 -5.48 3.06 0.59
C MET A 6 -5.99 3.79 -0.66
N GLY A 7 -7.34 3.75 -0.80
CA GLY A 7 -8.01 4.55 -1.86
C GLY A 7 -9.09 5.46 -1.26
N TRP A 8 -9.61 6.15 -2.11
CA TRP A 8 -10.68 7.07 -1.64
C TRP A 8 -11.81 6.30 -0.96
N LEU A 9 -11.96 5.12 -1.36
CA LEU A 9 -13.10 4.35 -0.79
C LEU A 9 -12.69 3.67 0.51
N GLY A 10 -11.49 3.83 0.86
CA GLY A 10 -11.07 3.27 2.17
C GLY A 10 -9.72 2.56 2.05
N THR A 11 -9.51 1.68 3.15
CA THR A 11 -8.19 1.02 3.22
C THR A 11 -8.19 -0.22 2.30
N GLY A 12 -6.95 -0.39 1.73
CA GLY A 12 -6.75 -1.61 0.92
C GLY A 12 -6.08 -2.71 1.78
N HIS A 13 -5.76 -3.71 1.11
CA HIS A 13 -5.09 -4.81 1.83
C HIS A 13 -3.63 -4.45 2.17
N GLY A 14 -3.12 -5.07 3.28
CA GLY A 14 -1.72 -4.83 3.72
C GLY A 14 -1.06 -6.13 4.17
N THR A 15 0.31 -6.10 4.18
CA THR A 15 0.98 -7.31 4.66
C THR A 15 2.26 -6.92 5.42
N LYS A 16 2.47 -7.88 6.46
CA LYS A 16 3.76 -7.70 7.18
C LYS A 16 4.92 -8.23 6.33
N ILE A 17 5.99 -7.44 6.41
CA ILE A 17 7.15 -7.87 5.61
C ILE A 17 8.24 -8.34 6.59
N GLU A 18 8.44 -9.66 6.50
CA GLU A 18 9.40 -10.23 7.50
C GLU A 18 10.81 -10.28 6.91
N ALA A 19 10.91 -10.10 5.60
CA ALA A 19 12.23 -10.16 4.95
C ALA A 19 12.66 -8.75 4.49
N LEU A 20 13.96 -8.68 4.05
CA LEU A 20 14.41 -7.42 3.44
C LEU A 20 13.59 -7.08 2.19
N LEU A 21 13.15 -5.75 2.21
CA LEU A 21 12.31 -5.35 1.07
C LEU A 21 13.18 -5.16 -0.18
N THR A 22 13.21 -6.22 -1.03
CA THR A 22 13.89 -6.13 -2.34
C THR A 22 12.87 -5.86 -3.45
N LYS A 23 13.36 -5.47 -4.49
CA LYS A 23 12.47 -5.21 -5.64
C LYS A 23 11.59 -6.43 -5.95
N GLU A 24 12.11 -7.57 -5.82
CA GLU A 24 11.35 -8.81 -6.15
C GLU A 24 10.22 -9.03 -5.13
N VAL A 25 10.62 -8.72 -3.88
CA VAL A 25 9.57 -8.90 -2.85
C VAL A 25 8.47 -7.83 -3.02
N TYR A 26 8.90 -6.71 -3.38
CA TYR A 26 7.89 -5.65 -3.59
C TYR A 26 6.94 -5.98 -4.74
N VAL A 27 7.49 -6.50 -5.80
CA VAL A 27 6.63 -6.86 -6.95
C VAL A 27 5.65 -7.98 -6.52
N GLU A 28 6.10 -8.81 -5.71
CA GLU A 28 5.19 -9.86 -5.21
C GLU A 28 4.05 -9.26 -4.39
N ILE A 29 4.42 -8.31 -3.64
CA ILE A 29 3.36 -7.69 -2.82
C ILE A 29 2.32 -7.01 -3.73
N LEU A 30 2.82 -6.37 -4.77
CA LEU A 30 1.87 -5.66 -5.66
C LEU A 30 0.96 -6.66 -6.39
N GLU A 31 1.57 -7.79 -6.76
CA GLU A 31 0.77 -8.76 -7.53
C GLU A 31 -0.24 -9.48 -6.64
N ASP A 32 0.07 -9.32 -5.39
CA ASP A 32 -0.85 -10.05 -4.50
C ASP A 32 -1.76 -9.06 -3.75
N LYS A 33 -1.21 -8.26 -2.95
CA LYS A 33 -2.07 -7.45 -2.05
C LYS A 33 -2.68 -6.26 -2.78
N PHE A 34 -1.97 -5.67 -3.64
CA PHE A 34 -2.50 -4.47 -4.34
C PHE A 34 -3.67 -4.85 -5.25
N LEU A 35 -3.48 -5.91 -5.96
CA LEU A 35 -4.57 -6.29 -6.89
C LEU A 35 -5.83 -6.69 -6.11
N GLN A 36 -5.62 -7.37 -5.00
CA GLN A 36 -6.80 -7.69 -4.15
C GLN A 36 -7.48 -6.41 -3.64
N SER A 37 -6.61 -5.45 -3.37
CA SER A 37 -7.19 -4.19 -2.83
C SER A 37 -8.06 -3.50 -3.89
N LEU A 38 -7.62 -3.55 -5.12
CA LEU A 38 -8.41 -2.89 -6.19
C LEU A 38 -9.79 -3.55 -6.31
N GLU A 39 -9.67 -4.79 -6.29
CA GLU A 39 -10.97 -5.48 -6.33
C GLU A 39 -11.83 -5.15 -5.11
N HIS A 40 -11.16 -5.16 -3.99
CA HIS A 40 -11.91 -4.90 -2.74
C HIS A 40 -12.54 -3.50 -2.74
N LEU A 41 -11.98 -2.61 -3.40
CA LEU A 41 -12.48 -1.22 -3.34
C LEU A 41 -13.35 -0.92 -4.56
N GLY A 42 -13.73 -2.09 -5.21
CA GLY A 42 -14.66 -1.95 -6.35
C GLY A 42 -14.11 -0.99 -7.43
N MET A 43 -12.89 -0.89 -7.46
CA MET A 43 -12.22 -0.01 -8.44
C MET A 43 -11.93 -0.80 -9.71
N GLU A 44 -13.17 -1.74 -10.08
CA GLU A 44 -13.05 -2.77 -11.12
C GLU A 44 -13.81 -2.33 -12.37
N GLN A 45 -14.05 -1.05 -12.80
CA GLN A 45 -14.72 -0.84 -14.10
C GLN A 45 -13.67 -0.83 -15.23
N ASP A 46 -12.60 -1.87 -15.17
CA ASP A 46 -11.70 -2.24 -16.27
C ASP A 46 -10.89 -3.48 -15.86
N LYS A 47 -11.34 -4.46 -15.35
CA LYS A 47 -10.42 -5.60 -15.18
C LYS A 47 -9.66 -5.88 -16.48
N GLN A 48 -9.09 -5.25 -17.43
CA GLN A 48 -8.48 -6.01 -18.55
C GLN A 48 -7.81 -5.04 -19.53
N LYS A 49 -7.33 -3.74 -19.12
CA LYS A 49 -6.38 -2.69 -19.55
C LYS A 49 -5.54 -2.24 -18.35
N ILE A 50 -5.15 -2.54 -17.02
CA ILE A 50 -5.45 -1.25 -16.28
C ILE A 50 -4.57 -1.26 -15.00
N VAL A 51 -4.30 -2.41 -14.12
CA VAL A 51 -2.94 -2.08 -13.62
C VAL A 51 -2.07 -1.53 -14.75
N VAL A 52 -2.50 -1.09 -15.68
CA VAL A 52 -2.99 -1.46 -17.02
C VAL A 52 -1.96 -1.03 -18.06
N LYS A 53 -1.13 -1.96 -18.55
CA LYS A 53 0.02 -2.47 -19.31
C LYS A 53 1.26 -2.63 -18.43
N TRP A 54 1.05 -2.63 -17.29
CA TRP A 54 1.19 -3.13 -15.91
C TRP A 54 2.34 -2.41 -15.19
N LEU A 55 1.97 -1.05 -14.94
CA LEU A 55 2.90 0.08 -14.69
C LEU A 55 3.45 0.63 -16.01
N GLU A 56 3.20 -0.19 -16.53
CA GLU A 56 2.72 -0.89 -17.72
C GLU A 56 3.88 -1.43 -18.53
N ASP A 57 5.68 -2.54 -18.97
CA ASP A 57 5.40 -2.28 -20.41
C ASP A 57 4.81 -0.89 -20.61
N HIS A 58 4.60 0.09 -19.41
CA HIS A 58 3.43 0.97 -19.21
C HIS A 58 3.78 2.08 -18.22
N GLY A 59 5.07 2.45 -18.44
CA GLY A 59 5.45 3.80 -17.96
C GLY A 59 4.65 4.23 -16.73
N ILE A 60 4.62 3.52 -15.89
CA ILE A 60 3.80 3.78 -14.68
C ILE A 60 3.91 5.25 -14.31
N GLU A 61 3.21 6.20 -14.46
CA GLU A 61 3.36 7.62 -14.06
C GLU A 61 3.09 7.77 -12.55
N CYS A 62 4.05 7.54 -12.02
CA CYS A 62 4.05 7.91 -10.60
C CYS A 62 3.69 9.40 -10.43
N LEU A 63 2.71 9.41 -9.69
CA LEU A 63 2.60 10.85 -9.35
C LEU A 63 3.98 11.45 -9.02
N GLU A 64 4.35 12.45 -9.93
CA GLU A 64 5.59 13.12 -9.48
C GLU A 64 5.48 13.54 -8.00
N TRP A 65 6.25 12.76 -7.40
CA TRP A 65 6.22 13.08 -5.96
C TRP A 65 7.58 13.67 -5.56
N PRO A 66 7.59 14.78 -4.90
CA PRO A 66 8.88 15.34 -4.44
C PRO A 66 9.55 14.45 -3.39
N ALA A 67 10.89 14.32 -3.74
CA ALA A 67 11.64 13.52 -2.74
C ALA A 67 11.54 14.15 -1.34
N ASN A 68 11.41 13.31 -0.30
CA ASN A 68 11.42 13.67 1.13
C ASN A 68 10.18 14.50 1.52
N SER A 69 9.05 14.18 0.86
CA SER A 69 7.84 14.96 1.25
C SER A 69 6.76 14.01 1.76
N PRO A 70 7.09 13.49 2.86
CA PRO A 70 6.11 12.54 3.42
C PRO A 70 4.81 13.25 3.83
N ASN A 71 4.88 14.57 4.10
CA ASN A 71 3.68 15.31 4.54
C ASN A 71 2.63 15.39 3.43
N GLN A 72 3.07 15.05 2.25
CA GLN A 72 2.14 15.21 1.11
C GLN A 72 1.50 13.86 0.74
N ASN A 73 1.83 12.87 1.46
CA ASN A 73 1.23 11.53 1.21
C ASN A 73 0.16 11.25 2.28
N PRO A 74 -1.06 11.18 1.80
CA PRO A 74 -2.17 11.02 2.76
C PRO A 74 -2.04 9.72 3.56
N ILE A 75 -1.37 8.78 3.14
CA ILE A 75 -1.29 7.50 3.87
C ILE A 75 -0.51 7.68 5.18
N GLU A 76 0.31 8.79 5.25
CA GLU A 76 1.05 9.01 6.52
C GLU A 76 0.08 9.30 7.68
N ASN A 77 -0.96 9.98 7.34
CA ASN A 77 -1.95 10.19 8.43
C ASN A 77 -2.58 8.87 8.87
N LEU A 78 -2.75 8.04 7.91
CA LEU A 78 -3.33 6.74 8.28
C LEU A 78 -2.37 5.94 9.17
N TRP A 79 -1.14 5.99 8.85
CA TRP A 79 -0.18 5.26 9.70
C TRP A 79 -0.17 5.83 11.12
N VAL A 80 -0.30 7.12 11.25
CA VAL A 80 -0.32 7.71 12.61
C VAL A 80 -1.53 7.19 13.38
N GLU A 81 -2.61 7.22 12.65
CA GLU A 81 -3.81 6.73 13.36
C GLU A 81 -3.68 5.24 13.73
N LEU A 82 -3.11 4.53 12.83
CA LEU A 82 -2.95 3.08 13.10
C LEU A 82 -2.04 2.88 14.32
N LYS A 83 -0.99 3.59 14.42
CA LYS A 83 -0.09 3.45 15.58
C LYS A 83 -0.79 3.88 16.88
N ARG A 84 -1.55 4.88 16.78
CA ARG A 84 -2.29 5.29 17.99
C ARG A 84 -3.19 4.17 18.50
N HIS A 85 -3.81 3.54 17.53
CA HIS A 85 -4.74 2.49 17.98
C HIS A 85 -3.96 1.25 18.45
N LEU A 86 -2.91 1.03 17.81
CA LEU A 86 -2.12 -0.14 18.25
C LEU A 86 -1.54 0.10 19.65
N GLY A 87 -1.31 1.27 19.93
CA GLY A 87 -0.76 1.61 21.27
C GLY A 87 -1.80 1.33 22.37
N LYS A 88 -2.98 1.15 21.96
CA LYS A 88 -4.01 0.95 23.00
C LYS A 88 -4.07 -0.54 23.40
N TYR A 89 -3.44 -1.37 22.57
CA TYR A 89 -3.52 -2.81 22.90
C TYR A 89 -2.63 -3.10 24.12
N GLU A 90 -3.12 -4.13 24.95
CA GLU A 90 -2.37 -4.48 26.17
C GLU A 90 -0.97 -5.01 25.82
N GLU A 91 -0.92 -5.76 24.67
CA GLU A 91 0.40 -6.20 24.16
C GLU A 91 0.72 -5.49 22.83
N LEU A 92 1.89 -4.94 22.86
CA LEU A 92 2.25 -4.15 21.67
C LEU A 92 2.68 -5.10 20.53
N PRO A 93 2.31 -4.64 19.41
CA PRO A 93 2.68 -5.50 18.28
C PRO A 93 4.17 -5.43 17.97
N ASN A 94 4.72 -6.65 17.75
CA ASN A 94 6.15 -6.76 17.37
C ASN A 94 6.35 -6.37 15.89
N GLY A 95 7.10 -5.20 15.66
CA GLY A 95 7.54 -5.00 14.26
C GLY A 95 6.74 -3.89 13.56
N MET A 96 5.70 -3.21 14.30
CA MET A 96 4.90 -2.16 13.62
C MET A 96 4.99 -0.85 14.40
N LEU A 97 5.59 -0.89 15.62
CA LEU A 97 5.83 0.39 16.31
C LEU A 97 7.33 0.71 16.29
#